data_AF-A0A842TUP8-F1
#
_entry.id   AF-A0A842TUP8-F1
#
_cell.length_a   1.000
_cell.length_b   1.000
_cell.length_c   1.000
_cell.angle_alpha   90.00
_cell.angle_beta   90.00
_cell.angle_gamma   90.00
#
_symmetry.space_group_name_H-M   'P 1'
#
loop_
_entity.id
_entity.type
_entity.pdbx_description
1 polymer ?
#
loop_
_entity_poly.entity_id
_entity_poly.type
_entity_poly.pdbx_seq_one_letter_code
_entity_poly.pdbx_strand_id
1 'polypeptide(L)'
;MKKDYTVTIIAGILLIFLGIFFQVSDLARGMIPLIFMNAGTILIVIAVISHNRYGAGITQDERTRALGARALSNSWLLTFVLVNVLFWIDYTKVLTLSASHILGILLFTMTLSAGIIQSILKKRGIINED
;
A
#
# COMPACT_ATOMS: atom_id res chain seq x y z
N MET A 1 1.24 -20.04 -1.08
CA MET A 1 -0.02 -19.44 -1.59
C MET A 1 -0.92 -20.54 -2.10
N LYS A 2 -2.22 -20.54 -1.78
CA LYS A 2 -3.17 -21.31 -2.60
C LYS A 2 -3.09 -20.76 -4.03
N LYS A 3 -3.10 -21.66 -5.02
CA LYS A 3 -2.91 -21.35 -6.45
C LYS A 3 -3.83 -20.22 -6.93
N ASP A 4 -5.02 -20.14 -6.36
CA ASP A 4 -6.07 -19.20 -6.73
C ASP A 4 -5.65 -17.74 -6.53
N TYR A 5 -4.95 -17.40 -5.43
CA TYR A 5 -4.52 -16.01 -5.18
C TYR A 5 -3.39 -15.58 -6.12
N THR A 6 -2.53 -16.52 -6.53
CA THR A 6 -1.43 -16.22 -7.46
C THR A 6 -1.99 -15.81 -8.81
N VAL A 7 -3.03 -16.50 -9.27
CA VAL A 7 -3.71 -16.15 -10.54
C VAL A 7 -4.35 -14.77 -10.46
N THR A 8 -5.01 -14.42 -9.35
CA THR A 8 -5.60 -13.08 -9.17
C THR A 8 -4.56 -11.97 -9.13
N ILE A 9 -3.41 -12.20 -8.49
CA ILE A 9 -2.30 -11.24 -8.48
C ILE A 9 -1.72 -11.04 -9.89
N ILE A 10 -1.48 -12.14 -10.62
CA ILE A 10 -0.98 -12.07 -12.00
C ILE A 10 -1.96 -11.32 -12.90
N ALA A 11 -3.26 -11.60 -12.80
CA ALA A 11 -4.30 -10.89 -13.54
C ALA A 11 -4.31 -9.38 -13.21
N GLY A 12 -4.18 -9.03 -11.93
CA GLY A 12 -4.08 -7.64 -11.50
C GLY A 12 -2.85 -6.91 -12.06
N ILE A 13 -1.68 -7.58 -12.06
CA ILE A 13 -0.45 -7.05 -12.64
C ILE A 13 -0.62 -6.83 -14.16
N LEU A 14 -1.18 -7.81 -14.88
CA LEU A 14 -1.43 -7.70 -16.31
C LEU A 14 -2.36 -6.52 -16.66
N LEU A 15 -3.40 -6.29 -15.86
CA LEU A 15 -4.32 -5.16 -16.06
C LEU A 15 -3.63 -3.81 -15.84
N ILE A 16 -2.74 -3.70 -14.85
CA ILE A 16 -1.95 -2.49 -14.65
C ILE A 16 -1.04 -2.24 -15.86
N PHE A 17 -0.32 -3.27 -16.32
CA PHE A 17 0.53 -3.15 -17.52
C PHE A 17 -0.29 -2.81 -18.77
N LEU A 18 -1.49 -3.35 -18.91
CA LEU A 18 -2.37 -3.04 -20.03
C LEU A 18 -2.84 -1.58 -19.99
N GLY A 19 -3.18 -1.06 -18.81
CA GLY A 19 -3.51 0.36 -18.64
C GLY A 19 -2.33 1.28 -18.97
N ILE A 20 -1.12 0.93 -18.50
CA ILE A 20 0.11 1.66 -18.85
C ILE A 20 0.35 1.60 -20.37
N PHE A 21 0.18 0.43 -20.98
CA PHE A 21 0.34 0.25 -22.42
C PHE A 21 -0.62 1.16 -23.19
N PHE A 22 -1.90 1.19 -22.84
CA PHE A 22 -2.88 2.09 -23.47
C PHE A 22 -2.52 3.56 -23.32
N GLN A 23 -2.00 3.96 -22.15
CA GLN A 23 -1.57 5.34 -21.89
C GLN A 23 -0.35 5.74 -22.73
N VAL A 24 0.66 4.86 -22.84
CA VAL A 24 1.93 5.15 -23.52
C VAL A 24 1.79 5.06 -25.04
N SER A 25 0.98 4.12 -25.53
CA SER A 25 0.72 3.94 -26.97
C SER A 25 -0.28 4.94 -27.54
N ASP A 26 -0.90 5.77 -26.68
CA ASP A 26 -1.97 6.70 -27.03
C ASP A 26 -3.17 6.03 -27.75
N LEU A 27 -3.29 4.70 -27.61
CA LEU A 27 -4.36 3.89 -28.21
C LEU A 27 -5.71 4.11 -27.50
N ALA A 28 -5.69 4.56 -26.26
CA ALA A 28 -6.88 4.95 -25.53
C ALA A 28 -6.60 6.17 -24.64
N ARG A 29 -7.45 7.21 -24.77
CA ARG A 29 -7.34 8.46 -24.03
C ARG A 29 -8.39 8.58 -22.94
N GLY A 30 -8.17 9.49 -22.00
CA GLY A 30 -9.13 9.80 -20.94
C GLY A 30 -9.20 8.71 -19.87
N MET A 31 -10.41 8.23 -19.56
CA MET A 31 -10.63 7.37 -18.40
C MET A 31 -10.25 5.89 -18.62
N ILE A 32 -10.06 5.44 -19.86
CA ILE A 32 -9.84 4.03 -20.18
C ILE A 32 -8.56 3.48 -19.50
N PRO A 33 -7.36 4.09 -19.68
CA PRO A 33 -6.15 3.63 -19.00
C PRO A 33 -6.30 3.60 -17.46
N LEU A 34 -6.95 4.63 -16.91
CA LEU A 34 -7.18 4.76 -15.48
C LEU A 34 -8.06 3.62 -14.94
N ILE A 35 -9.10 3.22 -15.65
CA ILE A 35 -9.98 2.11 -15.25
C ILE A 35 -9.18 0.79 -15.17
N PHE A 36 -8.35 0.50 -16.17
CA PHE A 36 -7.52 -0.71 -16.19
C PHE A 36 -6.51 -0.73 -15.04
N MET A 37 -5.81 0.39 -14.80
CA MET A 37 -4.84 0.50 -13.71
C MET A 37 -5.51 0.37 -12.33
N ASN A 38 -6.68 0.97 -12.13
CA ASN A 38 -7.43 0.87 -10.88
C ASN A 38 -8.01 -0.53 -10.66
N ALA A 39 -8.61 -1.14 -11.69
CA ALA A 39 -9.13 -2.50 -11.61
C ALA A 39 -8.03 -3.52 -11.27
N GLY A 40 -6.86 -3.40 -11.89
CA GLY A 40 -5.70 -4.24 -11.57
C GLY A 40 -5.20 -4.05 -10.14
N THR A 41 -5.17 -2.81 -9.66
CA THR A 41 -4.81 -2.48 -8.27
C THR A 41 -5.80 -3.10 -7.27
N ILE A 42 -7.11 -2.98 -7.53
CA ILE A 42 -8.17 -3.56 -6.69
C ILE A 42 -8.02 -5.08 -6.61
N LEU A 43 -7.74 -5.76 -7.72
CA LEU A 43 -7.55 -7.22 -7.73
C LEU A 43 -6.35 -7.64 -6.89
N ILE A 44 -5.23 -6.91 -6.96
CA ILE A 44 -4.05 -7.18 -6.13
C ILE A 44 -4.41 -6.99 -4.65
N VAL A 45 -5.09 -5.89 -4.30
CA VAL A 45 -5.52 -5.63 -2.92
C VAL A 45 -6.44 -6.73 -2.40
N ILE A 46 -7.44 -7.14 -3.17
CA ILE A 46 -8.37 -8.23 -2.81
C ILE A 46 -7.60 -9.53 -2.64
N ALA A 47 -6.66 -9.85 -3.54
CA ALA A 47 -5.87 -11.08 -3.46
C ALA A 47 -4.97 -11.10 -2.21
N VAL A 48 -4.36 -9.97 -1.86
CA VAL A 48 -3.53 -9.82 -0.65
C VAL A 48 -4.38 -9.91 0.61
N ILE A 49 -5.53 -9.22 0.67
CA ILE A 49 -6.46 -9.30 1.82
C ILE A 49 -6.97 -10.73 1.98
N SER A 50 -7.40 -11.35 0.89
CA SER A 50 -7.86 -12.74 0.89
C SER A 50 -6.75 -13.68 1.35
N HIS A 51 -5.54 -13.51 0.85
CA HIS A 51 -4.40 -14.31 1.29
C HIS A 51 -4.14 -14.18 2.79
N ASN A 52 -4.16 -12.96 3.31
CA ASN A 52 -3.94 -12.68 4.73
C ASN A 52 -5.07 -13.22 5.62
N ARG A 53 -6.31 -13.27 5.11
CA ARG A 53 -7.47 -13.84 5.81
C ARG A 53 -7.51 -15.37 5.80
N TYR A 54 -7.04 -16.01 4.73
CA TYR A 54 -7.09 -17.48 4.56
C TYR A 54 -5.77 -18.21 4.91
N GLY A 55 -4.67 -17.48 5.07
CA GLY A 55 -3.39 -18.01 5.58
C GLY A 55 -3.29 -18.02 7.12
N ALA A 56 -4.07 -17.16 7.79
CA ALA A 56 -4.34 -17.27 9.21
C ALA A 56 -5.51 -18.23 9.38
N GLY A 57 -5.35 -19.33 10.11
CA GLY A 57 -6.48 -20.18 10.51
C GLY A 57 -7.56 -19.36 11.23
N ILE A 58 -8.73 -19.97 11.44
CA ILE A 58 -9.94 -19.36 12.03
C ILE A 58 -9.68 -18.63 13.36
N THR A 59 -8.53 -18.85 14.00
CA THR A 59 -8.00 -18.08 15.13
C THR A 59 -6.73 -17.31 14.73
N GLN A 60 -6.91 -16.13 14.13
CA GLN A 60 -5.82 -15.15 14.10
C GLN A 60 -5.62 -14.65 15.54
N ASP A 61 -4.54 -15.10 16.19
CA ASP A 61 -4.17 -14.74 17.56
C ASP A 61 -4.34 -13.22 17.78
N GLU A 62 -5.03 -12.83 18.85
CA GLU A 62 -5.31 -11.43 19.19
C GLU A 62 -4.03 -10.58 19.16
N ARG A 63 -2.90 -11.20 19.52
CA ARG A 63 -1.57 -10.60 19.45
C ARG A 63 -1.16 -10.16 18.04
N THR A 64 -1.42 -10.99 17.03
CA THR A 64 -1.08 -10.67 15.62
C THR A 64 -1.95 -9.51 15.11
N ARG A 65 -3.23 -9.50 15.48
CA ARG A 65 -4.16 -8.42 15.14
C ARG A 65 -3.77 -7.11 15.83
N ALA A 66 -3.40 -7.16 17.11
CA ALA A 66 -2.91 -6.00 17.86
C ALA A 66 -1.60 -5.44 17.27
N LEU A 67 -0.66 -6.30 16.84
CA LEU A 67 0.57 -5.89 16.16
C LEU A 67 0.29 -5.17 14.83
N GLY A 68 -0.64 -5.69 14.03
CA GLY A 68 -1.07 -5.04 12.79
C GLY A 68 -1.69 -3.66 13.02
N ALA A 69 -2.61 -3.57 13.99
CA ALA A 69 -3.24 -2.30 14.34
C ALA A 69 -2.23 -1.27 14.88
N ARG A 70 -1.30 -1.70 15.74
CA ARG A 70 -0.21 -0.85 16.25
C ARG A 70 0.72 -0.39 15.13
N ALA A 71 1.11 -1.28 14.22
CA ALA A 71 1.93 -0.90 13.08
C ALA A 71 1.23 0.13 12.20
N LEU A 72 -0.04 -0.09 11.86
CA LEU A 72 -0.83 0.83 11.04
C LEU A 72 -1.01 2.19 11.71
N SER A 73 -1.31 2.23 13.00
CA SER A 73 -1.45 3.47 13.78
C SER A 73 -0.14 4.29 13.78
N ASN A 74 1.00 3.64 14.03
CA ASN A 74 2.30 4.32 13.99
C ASN A 74 2.68 4.80 12.57
N SER A 75 2.29 4.05 11.54
CA SER A 75 2.50 4.43 10.13
C SER A 75 1.71 5.68 9.77
N TRP A 76 0.49 5.80 10.32
CA TRP A 76 -0.36 6.98 10.12
C TRP A 76 0.24 8.22 10.78
N LEU A 77 0.80 8.10 11.98
CA LEU A 77 1.54 9.19 12.64
C LEU A 77 2.74 9.65 11.81
N LEU A 78 3.54 8.71 11.27
CA LEU A 78 4.66 9.03 10.39
C LEU A 78 4.18 9.77 9.13
N THR A 79 3.08 9.30 8.54
CA THR A 79 2.48 9.90 7.36
C THR A 79 1.98 11.32 7.66
N PHE A 80 1.39 11.56 8.82
CA PHE A 80 0.97 12.89 9.26
C PHE A 80 2.16 13.86 9.38
N VAL A 81 3.28 13.42 9.95
CA VAL A 81 4.52 14.21 10.01
C VAL A 81 5.02 14.54 8.61
N LEU A 82 5.04 13.55 7.70
CA LEU A 82 5.43 13.76 6.32
C LEU A 82 4.52 14.75 5.59
N VAL A 83 3.20 14.65 5.73
CA VAL A 83 2.24 15.61 5.15
C VAL A 83 2.53 17.02 5.64
N ASN A 84 2.82 17.20 6.94
CA ASN A 84 3.19 18.51 7.48
C ASN A 84 4.47 19.05 6.84
N VAL A 85 5.51 18.21 6.68
CA VAL A 85 6.75 18.62 6.01
C VAL A 85 6.49 19.01 4.55
N LEU A 86 5.73 18.21 3.80
CA LEU A 86 5.36 18.51 2.42
C LEU A 86 4.53 19.80 2.31
N PHE A 87 3.63 20.04 3.26
CA PHE A 87 2.88 21.29 3.36
C PHE A 87 3.81 22.49 3.53
N TRP A 88 4.79 22.43 4.44
CA TRP A 88 5.74 23.52 4.63
C TRP A 88 6.62 23.74 3.41
N ILE A 89 7.06 22.67 2.73
CA ILE A 89 7.84 22.74 1.49
C ILE A 89 7.07 23.47 0.39
N ASP A 90 5.78 23.12 0.23
CA ASP A 90 4.90 23.77 -0.74
C ASP A 90 4.59 25.22 -0.35
N TYR A 91 4.26 25.47 0.92
CA TYR A 91 3.93 26.80 1.45
C TYR A 91 5.10 27.79 1.34
N THR A 92 6.31 27.35 1.70
CA THR A 92 7.53 28.17 1.61
C THR A 92 8.06 28.28 0.17
N LYS A 93 7.46 27.54 -0.77
CA LYS A 93 7.86 27.45 -2.18
C LYS A 93 9.32 27.04 -2.37
N VAL A 94 9.87 26.28 -1.42
CA VAL A 94 11.25 25.76 -1.51
C VAL A 94 11.37 24.75 -2.65
N LEU A 95 10.31 23.98 -2.91
CA LEU A 95 10.25 23.03 -4.01
C LEU A 95 8.80 22.89 -4.51
N THR A 96 8.60 23.06 -5.82
CA THR A 96 7.29 22.87 -6.45
C THR A 96 7.08 21.40 -6.78
N LEU A 97 6.19 20.73 -6.04
CA LEU A 97 5.79 19.35 -6.30
C LEU A 97 4.38 19.32 -6.88
N SER A 98 4.16 18.52 -7.92
CA SER A 98 2.81 18.28 -8.42
C SER A 98 2.01 17.44 -7.42
N ALA A 99 0.68 17.51 -7.50
CA ALA A 99 -0.20 16.66 -6.70
C ALA A 99 0.11 15.16 -6.89
N SER A 100 0.47 14.74 -8.11
CA SER A 100 0.86 13.35 -8.39
C SER A 100 2.16 12.93 -7.67
N HIS A 101 3.15 13.82 -7.57
CA HIS A 101 4.37 13.55 -6.79
C HIS A 101 4.06 13.41 -5.30
N ILE A 102 3.23 14.29 -4.75
CA ILE A 102 2.82 14.25 -3.34
C ILE A 102 2.07 12.94 -3.04
N LEU A 103 1.09 12.57 -3.87
CA LEU A 103 0.34 11.33 -3.71
C LEU A 103 1.24 10.09 -3.80
N GLY A 104 2.20 10.08 -4.72
CA GLY A 104 3.18 8.99 -4.84
C GLY A 104 4.04 8.85 -3.59
N ILE A 105 4.59 9.96 -3.08
CA ILE A 105 5.41 9.99 -1.86
C ILE A 105 4.60 9.49 -0.65
N LEU A 106 3.34 9.91 -0.53
CA LEU A 106 2.45 9.48 0.56
C LEU A 106 2.14 7.98 0.49
N LEU A 107 1.71 7.47 -0.67
CA LEU A 107 1.40 6.05 -0.84
C LEU A 107 2.60 5.16 -0.55
N PHE A 108 3.78 5.56 -1.03
CA PHE A 108 5.03 4.84 -0.80
C PHE A 108 5.39 4.83 0.69
N THR A 109 5.35 6.00 1.33
CA THR A 109 5.67 6.14 2.75
C THR A 109 4.71 5.35 3.62
N MET A 110 3.40 5.41 3.36
CA MET A 110 2.39 4.64 4.10
C MET A 110 2.63 3.13 4.01
N THR A 111 2.87 2.63 2.80
CA THR A 111 3.01 1.19 2.55
C THR A 111 4.31 0.64 3.16
N LEU A 112 5.42 1.36 2.96
CA LEU A 112 6.72 0.93 3.49
C LEU A 112 6.81 1.07 5.00
N SER A 113 6.34 2.18 5.56
CA SER A 113 6.41 2.39 7.00
C SER A 113 5.60 1.33 7.77
N ALA A 114 4.43 0.95 7.27
CA ALA A 114 3.63 -0.13 7.86
C ALA A 114 4.37 -1.47 7.86
N GLY A 115 4.97 -1.85 6.73
CA GLY A 115 5.75 -3.09 6.62
C GLY A 115 7.00 -3.07 7.52
N ILE A 116 7.72 -1.95 7.57
CA ILE A 116 8.91 -1.77 8.40
C ILE A 116 8.54 -1.83 9.88
N ILE A 117 7.54 -1.07 10.32
CA ILE A 117 7.10 -1.04 11.71
C ILE A 117 6.55 -2.40 12.14
N GLN A 118 5.76 -3.08 11.30
CA GLN A 118 5.28 -4.42 11.59
C GLN A 118 6.45 -5.41 11.74
N SER A 119 7.47 -5.31 10.88
CA SER A 119 8.68 -6.14 10.97
C SER A 119 9.50 -5.84 12.22
N ILE A 120 9.65 -4.56 12.58
CA ILE A 120 10.34 -4.14 13.81
C ILE A 120 9.60 -4.65 15.04
N LEU A 121 8.28 -4.45 15.11
CA LEU A 121 7.46 -4.92 16.25
C LEU A 121 7.46 -6.44 16.37
N LYS A 122 7.51 -7.17 15.25
CA LYS A 122 7.65 -8.63 15.24
C LYS A 122 9.02 -9.08 15.73
N LYS A 123 10.11 -8.42 15.29
CA LYS A 123 11.49 -8.69 15.74
C LYS A 123 11.71 -8.34 17.21
N ARG A 124 11.04 -7.29 17.69
CA ARG A 124 11.09 -6.83 19.09
C ARG A 124 10.19 -7.62 20.02
N GLY A 125 9.48 -8.66 19.53
CA GLY A 125 8.36 -9.31 20.20
C GLY A 125 8.55 -9.40 21.70
N ILE A 126 7.92 -8.49 22.45
CA ILE A 126 7.84 -8.47 23.92
C ILE A 126 9.18 -8.94 24.57
N ILE A 127 10.25 -8.15 24.42
CA ILE A 127 11.18 -8.00 25.55
C ILE A 127 10.39 -7.15 26.54
N ASN A 128 9.86 -7.81 27.57
CA ASN A 128 9.06 -7.36 28.72
C ASN A 128 7.82 -8.26 28.90
N GLU A 129 8.05 -9.57 29.05
CA GLU A 129 7.47 -10.21 30.22
C GLU A 129 8.28 -9.64 31.40
N ASP A 130 7.60 -8.83 32.21
CA ASP A 130 7.75 -8.66 33.68
C ASP A 130 6.85 -7.49 34.13
#